data_AF-A0A653DWJ5-F1
#
_entry.id   AF-A0A653DWJ5-F1
#
_cell.length_a   1.000
_cell.length_b   1.000
_cell.length_c   1.000
_cell.angle_alpha   90.00
_cell.angle_beta   90.00
_cell.angle_gamma   90.00
#
_symmetry.space_group_name_H-M   'P 1'
#
loop_
_entity.id
_entity.type
_entity.pdbx_description
1 polymer ?
#
loop_
_entity_poly.entity_id
_entity_poly.type
_entity_poly.pdbx_seq_one_letter_code
_entity_poly.pdbx_strand_id
1 'polypeptide(L)'
;MSRNRNGVSMVMGVPTVRREKQSYLMDTLQNLVDGMTTQEADDALIVVFVGETDLEYVLQIAKEIEMRFPAQVESGLIEVVSPSPSYYPNLEKLRITLGDSPERVRWRSKQNLDFAFLMSYSQPKGTFYVQLEDDILAKPSFVTEMKKFAIEKIARKEPWFVLDFCQLGFIG
;
A
#
# COMPACT_ATOMS: atom_id res chain seq x y z
N MET A 1 -0.72 9.56 -10.59
CA MET A 1 -1.52 10.73 -10.17
C MET A 1 -1.10 11.08 -8.74
N SER A 2 -0.63 12.30 -8.48
CA SER A 2 -0.21 12.73 -7.14
C SER A 2 -0.47 14.22 -6.95
N ARG A 3 -0.84 14.61 -5.73
CA ARG A 3 -0.95 16.01 -5.30
C ARG A 3 0.27 16.45 -4.48
N ASN A 4 1.33 15.64 -4.47
CA ASN A 4 2.55 15.83 -3.70
C ASN A 4 2.29 16.03 -2.19
N ARG A 5 1.26 15.37 -1.66
CA ARG A 5 0.96 15.41 -0.23
C ARG A 5 2.14 14.81 0.55
N ASN A 6 2.56 15.52 1.60
CA ASN A 6 3.68 15.18 2.45
C ASN A 6 3.45 15.71 3.87
N GLY A 7 4.30 15.29 4.82
CA GLY A 7 4.23 15.72 6.22
C GLY A 7 3.06 15.13 7.01
N VAL A 8 2.42 14.08 6.50
CA VAL A 8 1.33 13.37 7.20
C VAL A 8 1.89 12.45 8.29
N SER A 9 1.08 12.11 9.28
CA SER A 9 1.51 11.15 10.29
C SER A 9 1.57 9.72 9.73
N MET A 10 0.61 9.32 8.89
CA MET A 10 0.48 7.93 8.42
C MET A 10 0.45 7.84 6.88
N VAL A 11 1.29 6.98 6.31
CA VAL A 11 1.23 6.59 4.90
C VAL A 11 0.86 5.11 4.80
N MET A 12 -0.22 4.80 4.11
CA MET A 12 -0.72 3.47 3.82
C MET A 12 -0.34 3.06 2.40
N GLY A 13 0.53 2.07 2.27
CA GLY A 13 0.87 1.48 0.99
C GLY A 13 -0.09 0.35 0.63
N VAL A 14 -0.83 0.49 -0.47
CA VAL A 14 -1.75 -0.53 -1.00
C VAL A 14 -1.24 -1.01 -2.36
N PRO A 15 -0.54 -2.16 -2.44
CA PRO A 15 -0.09 -2.73 -3.69
C PRO A 15 -1.21 -3.51 -4.36
N THR A 16 -1.36 -3.36 -5.67
CA THR A 16 -2.28 -4.14 -6.49
C THR A 16 -1.56 -4.66 -7.73
N VAL A 17 -2.04 -5.77 -8.25
CA VAL A 17 -1.53 -6.49 -9.42
C VAL A 17 -2.70 -7.00 -10.23
N ARG A 18 -2.49 -7.26 -11.51
CA ARG A 18 -3.56 -7.73 -12.39
C ARG A 18 -4.05 -9.11 -11.94
N ARG A 19 -5.32 -9.20 -11.56
CA ARG A 19 -6.01 -10.45 -11.23
C ARG A 19 -6.93 -10.86 -12.38
N GLU A 20 -7.00 -12.16 -12.70
CA GLU A 20 -7.82 -12.68 -13.81
C GLU A 20 -9.33 -12.71 -13.52
N LYS A 21 -9.72 -12.79 -12.24
CA LYS A 21 -11.12 -13.03 -11.82
C LYS A 21 -11.80 -11.77 -11.32
N GLN A 22 -11.29 -11.19 -10.24
CA GLN A 22 -11.90 -10.04 -9.57
C GLN A 22 -10.80 -9.17 -8.95
N SER A 23 -10.96 -7.85 -9.07
CA SER A 23 -10.14 -6.86 -8.35
C SER A 23 -10.88 -6.44 -7.08
N TYR A 24 -10.21 -6.51 -5.93
CA TYR A 24 -10.75 -6.11 -4.63
C TYR A 24 -10.37 -4.68 -4.23
N LEU A 25 -9.48 -4.05 -5.00
CA LEU A 25 -8.89 -2.76 -4.69
C LEU A 25 -9.93 -1.67 -4.42
N MET A 26 -10.98 -1.57 -5.23
CA MET A 26 -11.97 -0.51 -5.08
C MET A 26 -12.77 -0.67 -3.80
N ASP A 27 -13.11 -1.91 -3.43
CA ASP A 27 -13.83 -2.21 -2.20
C ASP A 27 -12.95 -1.93 -0.98
N THR A 28 -11.66 -2.29 -1.05
CA THR A 28 -10.65 -1.97 -0.03
C THR A 28 -10.47 -0.47 0.14
N LEU A 29 -10.32 0.29 -0.96
CA LEU A 29 -10.20 1.75 -0.90
C LEU A 29 -11.44 2.42 -0.31
N GLN A 30 -12.63 1.96 -0.72
CA GLN A 30 -13.89 2.45 -0.14
C GLN A 30 -13.93 2.18 1.36
N ASN A 31 -13.57 0.96 1.77
CA ASN A 31 -13.58 0.59 3.18
C ASN A 31 -12.54 1.36 4.01
N LEU A 32 -11.35 1.64 3.47
CA LEU A 32 -10.35 2.48 4.12
C LEU A 32 -10.86 3.91 4.30
N VAL A 33 -11.45 4.50 3.25
CA VAL A 33 -12.00 5.86 3.29
C VAL A 33 -13.15 5.96 4.28
N ASP A 34 -14.09 5.02 4.25
CA ASP A 34 -15.23 4.99 5.18
C ASP A 34 -14.82 4.70 6.63
N GLY A 35 -13.71 3.99 6.81
CA GLY A 35 -13.12 3.70 8.11
C GLY A 35 -12.40 4.90 8.75
N MET A 36 -12.12 5.97 8.00
CA MET A 36 -11.45 7.17 8.51
C MET A 36 -12.43 8.26 8.94
N THR A 37 -12.09 8.92 10.03
CA THR A 37 -12.64 10.25 10.35
C THR A 37 -12.04 11.32 9.44
N THR A 38 -12.68 12.49 9.35
CA THR A 38 -12.12 13.63 8.60
C THR A 38 -10.71 14.00 9.08
N GLN A 39 -10.46 13.99 10.39
CA GLN A 39 -9.16 14.29 10.96
C GLN A 39 -8.09 13.25 10.56
N GLU A 40 -8.46 11.98 10.47
CA GLU A 40 -7.55 10.94 9.98
C GLU A 40 -7.26 11.10 8.49
N ALA A 41 -8.29 11.35 7.67
CA ALA A 41 -8.13 11.63 6.25
C ALA A 41 -7.25 12.87 5.99
N ASP A 42 -7.28 13.87 6.87
CA ASP A 42 -6.47 15.09 6.83
C ASP A 42 -5.01 14.88 7.32
N ASP A 43 -4.71 13.77 8.00
CA ASP A 43 -3.39 13.42 8.54
C ASP A 43 -2.87 12.07 7.99
N ALA A 44 -3.39 11.63 6.84
CA ALA A 44 -3.01 10.38 6.21
C ALA A 44 -2.86 10.47 4.69
N LEU A 45 -2.17 9.49 4.13
CA LEU A 45 -2.01 9.31 2.69
C LEU A 45 -2.15 7.83 2.35
N ILE A 46 -2.96 7.49 1.34
CA ILE A 46 -3.03 6.18 0.71
C ILE A 46 -2.25 6.23 -0.59
N VAL A 47 -1.20 5.42 -0.70
CA VAL A 47 -0.43 5.24 -1.94
C VAL A 47 -0.83 3.90 -2.55
N VAL A 48 -1.60 3.96 -3.63
CA VAL A 48 -1.91 2.80 -4.45
C VAL A 48 -0.76 2.55 -5.42
N PHE A 49 -0.10 1.41 -5.24
CA PHE A 49 0.96 0.97 -6.14
C PHE A 49 0.43 -0.08 -7.11
N VAL A 50 0.31 0.28 -8.38
CA VAL A 50 -0.03 -0.67 -9.44
C VAL A 50 1.25 -1.35 -9.89
N GLY A 51 1.49 -2.56 -9.40
CA GLY A 51 2.68 -3.37 -9.68
C GLY A 51 2.71 -3.98 -11.08
N GLU A 52 2.26 -3.22 -12.08
CA GLU A 52 2.20 -3.63 -13.48
C GLU A 52 2.99 -2.64 -14.34
N THR A 53 3.60 -3.17 -15.41
CA THR A 53 4.35 -2.37 -16.38
C THR A 53 3.54 -2.04 -17.63
N ASP A 54 2.39 -2.68 -17.80
CA ASP A 54 1.44 -2.39 -18.87
C ASP A 54 0.74 -1.04 -18.59
N LEU A 55 1.12 -0.02 -19.36
CA LEU A 55 0.63 1.34 -19.16
C LEU A 55 -0.89 1.45 -19.37
N GLU A 56 -1.47 0.67 -20.27
CA GLU A 56 -2.91 0.72 -20.52
C GLU A 56 -3.68 0.25 -19.28
N TYR A 57 -3.24 -0.85 -18.68
CA TYR A 57 -3.80 -1.36 -17.43
C TYR A 57 -3.61 -0.38 -16.27
N VAL A 58 -2.41 0.20 -16.12
CA VAL A 58 -2.13 1.21 -15.08
C VAL A 58 -3.06 2.41 -15.23
N LEU A 59 -3.24 2.93 -16.45
CA LEU A 59 -4.12 4.06 -16.72
C LEU A 59 -5.59 3.72 -16.50
N GLN A 60 -6.01 2.48 -16.78
CA GLN A 60 -7.36 2.01 -16.48
C GLN A 60 -7.63 2.06 -14.97
N ILE A 61 -6.72 1.52 -14.14
CA ILE A 61 -6.87 1.54 -12.67
C ILE A 61 -6.87 2.98 -12.15
N ALA A 62 -5.94 3.81 -12.63
CA ALA A 62 -5.89 5.22 -12.27
C ALA A 62 -7.21 5.94 -12.57
N LYS A 63 -7.76 5.75 -13.77
CA LYS A 63 -9.05 6.34 -14.17
C LYS A 63 -10.21 5.83 -13.32
N GLU A 64 -10.24 4.54 -12.99
CA GLU A 64 -11.28 3.99 -12.12
C GLU A 64 -11.24 4.59 -10.72
N ILE A 65 -10.03 4.76 -10.14
CA ILE A 65 -9.84 5.43 -8.85
C ILE A 65 -10.31 6.89 -8.92
N GLU A 66 -9.94 7.62 -9.96
CA GLU A 66 -10.36 9.03 -10.15
C GLU A 66 -11.88 9.17 -10.27
N MET A 67 -12.54 8.25 -10.98
CA MET A 67 -14.00 8.26 -11.13
C MET A 67 -14.74 7.91 -9.84
N ARG A 68 -14.23 6.96 -9.04
CA ARG A 68 -14.89 6.51 -7.80
C ARG A 68 -14.57 7.37 -6.59
N PHE A 69 -13.35 7.92 -6.51
CA PHE A 69 -12.84 8.67 -5.37
C PHE A 69 -12.36 10.09 -5.75
N PRO A 70 -13.18 10.89 -6.47
CA PRO A 70 -12.73 12.17 -7.00
C PRO A 70 -12.28 13.13 -5.89
N ALA A 71 -13.03 13.19 -4.78
CA ALA A 71 -12.71 14.06 -3.65
C ALA A 71 -11.41 13.66 -2.95
N GLN A 72 -11.13 12.36 -2.82
CA GLN A 72 -9.92 11.86 -2.16
C GLN A 72 -8.68 12.00 -3.06
N VAL A 73 -8.84 11.91 -4.37
CA VAL A 73 -7.77 12.22 -5.33
C VAL A 73 -7.51 13.73 -5.38
N GLU A 74 -8.56 14.54 -5.31
CA GLU A 74 -8.46 16.00 -5.30
C GLU A 74 -7.77 16.51 -4.02
N SER A 75 -8.17 16.00 -2.84
CA SER A 75 -7.55 16.34 -1.56
C SER A 75 -6.12 15.80 -1.39
N GLY A 76 -5.70 14.87 -2.26
CA GLY A 76 -4.42 14.18 -2.15
C GLY A 76 -4.39 13.10 -1.06
N LEU A 77 -5.54 12.64 -0.58
CA LEU A 77 -5.63 11.44 0.28
C LEU A 77 -5.24 10.17 -0.50
N ILE A 78 -5.61 10.05 -1.78
CA ILE A 78 -5.26 8.90 -2.61
C ILE A 78 -4.29 9.32 -3.71
N GLU A 79 -3.15 8.64 -3.79
CA GLU A 79 -2.19 8.74 -4.88
C GLU A 79 -2.04 7.41 -5.60
N VAL A 80 -1.79 7.44 -6.91
CA VAL A 80 -1.57 6.25 -7.73
C VAL A 80 -0.20 6.34 -8.38
N VAL A 81 0.62 5.30 -8.16
CA VAL A 81 1.96 5.15 -8.73
C VAL A 81 2.13 3.77 -9.36
N SER A 82 3.04 3.67 -10.32
CA SER A 82 3.46 2.40 -10.92
C SER A 82 4.97 2.44 -11.15
N PRO A 83 5.62 1.27 -11.21
CA PRO A 83 7.06 1.21 -11.45
C PRO A 83 7.36 1.39 -12.95
N SER A 84 8.53 1.94 -13.26
CA SER A 84 9.11 1.80 -14.60
C SER A 84 9.40 0.31 -14.88
N PRO A 85 9.27 -0.18 -16.12
CA PRO A 85 9.70 -1.54 -16.47
C PRO A 85 11.16 -1.84 -16.08
N SER A 86 12.03 -0.81 -16.08
CA SER A 86 13.43 -0.91 -15.69
C SER A 86 13.66 -1.11 -14.19
N TYR A 87 12.64 -0.96 -13.35
CA TYR A 87 12.74 -1.20 -11.91
C TYR A 87 12.92 -2.68 -11.59
N TYR A 88 12.29 -3.55 -12.38
CA TYR A 88 12.37 -4.99 -12.16
C TYR A 88 13.64 -5.58 -12.81
N PRO A 89 14.45 -6.34 -12.05
CA PRO A 89 15.57 -7.09 -12.61
C PRO A 89 15.05 -8.28 -13.43
N ASN A 90 15.96 -8.99 -14.09
CA ASN A 90 15.60 -10.27 -14.71
C ASN A 90 15.25 -11.31 -13.61
N LEU A 91 13.98 -11.72 -13.57
CA LEU A 91 13.43 -12.69 -12.61
C LEU A 91 13.34 -14.14 -13.17
N GLU A 92 13.94 -14.44 -14.32
CA GLU A 92 13.87 -15.77 -14.95
C GLU A 92 14.82 -16.79 -14.30
N LYS A 93 15.90 -16.33 -13.68
CA LYS A 93 16.98 -17.18 -13.14
C LYS A 93 17.03 -17.18 -11.61
N LEU A 94 15.86 -17.14 -10.98
CA LEU A 94 15.77 -17.14 -9.51
C LEU A 94 16.10 -18.52 -8.94
N ARG A 95 16.77 -18.54 -7.79
CA ARG A 95 17.01 -19.76 -7.02
C ARG A 95 15.67 -20.27 -6.48
N ILE A 96 15.38 -21.55 -6.72
CA ILE A 96 14.21 -22.21 -6.11
C ILE A 96 14.42 -22.34 -4.60
N THR A 97 13.43 -21.91 -3.84
CA THR A 97 13.38 -21.97 -2.38
C THR A 97 12.04 -22.52 -1.92
N LEU A 98 11.98 -23.07 -0.70
CA LEU A 98 10.73 -23.51 -0.06
C LEU A 98 9.93 -24.58 -0.82
N GLY A 99 10.52 -25.25 -1.81
CA GLY A 99 9.82 -26.22 -2.67
C GLY A 99 8.81 -25.58 -3.63
N ASP A 100 8.87 -24.26 -3.82
CA ASP A 100 7.96 -23.51 -4.67
C ASP A 100 8.21 -23.77 -6.17
N SER A 101 7.15 -23.66 -6.98
CA SER A 101 7.30 -23.62 -8.43
C SER A 101 8.08 -22.37 -8.87
N PRO A 102 8.77 -22.38 -10.02
CA PRO A 102 9.47 -21.19 -10.54
C PRO A 102 8.57 -19.96 -10.64
N GLU A 103 7.30 -20.14 -11.01
CA GLU A 103 6.30 -19.08 -11.08
C GLU A 103 6.01 -18.47 -9.70
N ARG A 104 5.84 -19.30 -8.67
CA ARG A 104 5.61 -18.83 -7.31
C ARG A 104 6.83 -18.12 -6.73
N VAL A 105 8.04 -18.62 -7.04
CA VAL A 105 9.30 -17.95 -6.66
C VAL A 105 9.41 -16.58 -7.34
N ARG A 106 9.10 -16.49 -8.63
CA ARG A 106 9.05 -15.22 -9.37
C ARG A 106 8.03 -14.25 -8.79
N TRP A 107 6.83 -14.74 -8.48
CA TRP A 107 5.76 -13.94 -7.88
C TRP A 107 6.20 -13.30 -6.55
N ARG A 108 6.70 -14.11 -5.62
CA ARG A 108 7.14 -13.61 -4.30
C ARG A 108 8.36 -12.71 -4.39
N SER A 109 9.27 -12.99 -5.32
CA SER A 109 10.45 -12.14 -5.55
C SER A 109 10.05 -10.78 -6.11
N LYS A 110 9.08 -10.74 -7.04
CA LYS A 110 8.49 -9.50 -7.53
C LYS A 110 7.78 -8.74 -6.42
N GLN A 111 6.96 -9.41 -5.62
CA GLN A 111 6.23 -8.80 -4.50
C GLN A 111 7.17 -8.12 -3.50
N ASN A 112 8.32 -8.72 -3.18
CA ASN A 112 9.32 -8.08 -2.33
C ASN A 112 9.85 -6.76 -2.94
N LEU A 113 10.03 -6.71 -4.26
CA LEU A 113 10.42 -5.48 -4.95
C LEU A 113 9.29 -4.45 -4.96
N ASP A 114 8.04 -4.89 -5.10
CA ASP A 114 6.86 -4.03 -5.03
C ASP A 114 6.76 -3.35 -3.66
N PHE A 115 6.95 -4.11 -2.58
CA PHE A 115 6.96 -3.58 -1.21
C PHE A 115 8.13 -2.63 -0.97
N ALA A 116 9.32 -2.98 -1.46
CA ALA A 116 10.50 -2.11 -1.36
C ALA A 116 10.30 -0.78 -2.10
N PHE A 117 9.67 -0.82 -3.28
CA PHE A 117 9.32 0.40 -4.03
C PHE A 117 8.39 1.27 -3.21
N LEU A 118 7.32 0.67 -2.69
CA LEU A 118 6.27 1.39 -1.99
C LEU A 118 6.76 2.01 -0.69
N MET A 119 7.57 1.28 0.08
CA MET A 119 8.27 1.80 1.25
C MET A 119 9.18 2.97 0.88
N SER A 120 10.01 2.81 -0.16
CA SER A 120 10.95 3.87 -0.58
C SER A 120 10.24 5.12 -1.09
N TYR A 121 9.15 4.97 -1.84
CA TYR A 121 8.34 6.09 -2.32
C TYR A 121 7.62 6.81 -1.18
N SER A 122 7.19 6.06 -0.15
CA SER A 122 6.43 6.57 0.99
C SER A 122 7.31 7.18 2.08
N GLN A 123 8.59 6.79 2.17
CA GLN A 123 9.53 7.21 3.21
C GLN A 123 9.57 8.74 3.45
N PRO A 124 9.62 9.61 2.42
CA PRO A 124 9.68 11.05 2.66
C PRO A 124 8.31 11.70 2.94
N LYS A 125 7.21 10.94 2.88
CA LYS A 125 5.84 11.49 2.87
C LYS A 125 5.17 11.52 4.23
N GLY A 126 5.59 10.68 5.17
CA GLY A 126 5.02 10.70 6.51
C GLY A 126 5.89 10.07 7.59
N THR A 127 5.38 10.12 8.82
CA THR A 127 6.12 9.67 10.01
C THR A 127 6.10 8.15 10.16
N PHE A 128 4.95 7.54 9.88
CA PHE A 128 4.74 6.09 9.92
C PHE A 128 4.33 5.58 8.55
N TYR A 129 4.78 4.36 8.24
CA TYR A 129 4.37 3.62 7.05
C TYR A 129 3.69 2.33 7.49
N VAL A 130 2.56 2.01 6.86
CA VAL A 130 1.88 0.72 6.99
C VAL A 130 1.75 0.08 5.62
N GLN A 131 2.22 -1.16 5.52
CA GLN A 131 2.05 -2.02 4.35
C GLN A 131 0.71 -2.72 4.48
N LEU A 132 -0.19 -2.55 3.51
CA LEU A 132 -1.49 -3.22 3.46
C LEU A 132 -1.54 -4.16 2.25
N GLU A 133 -2.60 -4.98 2.19
CA GLU A 133 -3.02 -5.73 0.99
C GLU A 133 -4.23 -5.03 0.31
N ASP A 134 -4.53 -5.39 -0.94
CA ASP A 134 -5.65 -4.81 -1.70
C ASP A 134 -7.00 -5.52 -1.48
N ASP A 135 -7.08 -6.42 -0.49
CA ASP A 135 -8.26 -7.21 -0.12
C ASP A 135 -8.50 -7.27 1.41
N ILE A 136 -8.37 -6.13 2.09
CA ILE A 136 -8.58 -6.00 3.54
C ILE A 136 -9.86 -5.25 3.91
N LEU A 137 -10.24 -5.39 5.18
CA LEU A 137 -11.27 -4.58 5.83
C LEU A 137 -10.69 -3.86 7.06
N ALA A 138 -10.70 -2.54 7.03
CA ALA A 138 -10.38 -1.67 8.13
C ALA A 138 -11.52 -1.56 9.15
N LYS A 139 -11.13 -1.40 10.41
CA LYS A 139 -12.04 -1.00 11.49
C LYS A 139 -12.19 0.53 11.50
N PRO A 140 -13.31 1.08 11.98
CA PRO A 140 -13.42 2.52 12.19
C PRO A 140 -12.28 3.06 13.06
N SER A 141 -11.74 4.23 12.69
CA SER A 141 -10.69 4.95 13.41
C SER A 141 -9.36 4.21 13.55
N PHE A 142 -9.08 3.28 12.61
CA PHE A 142 -7.87 2.46 12.65
C PHE A 142 -6.57 3.28 12.59
N VAL A 143 -6.55 4.42 11.88
CA VAL A 143 -5.36 5.28 11.78
C VAL A 143 -4.97 5.82 13.15
N THR A 144 -5.95 6.28 13.93
CA THR A 144 -5.75 6.78 15.29
C THR A 144 -5.23 5.70 16.21
N GLU A 145 -5.84 4.50 16.17
CA GLU A 145 -5.40 3.38 17.01
C GLU A 145 -3.98 2.93 16.68
N MET A 146 -3.64 2.79 15.38
CA MET A 146 -2.27 2.45 14.95
C MET A 146 -1.26 3.51 15.39
N LYS A 147 -1.57 4.80 15.17
CA LYS A 147 -0.71 5.92 15.55
C LYS A 147 -0.47 5.96 17.06
N LYS A 148 -1.53 5.79 17.86
CA LYS A 148 -1.45 5.76 19.31
C LYS A 148 -0.54 4.63 19.79
N PHE A 149 -0.74 3.42 19.27
CA PHE A 149 0.08 2.27 19.62
C PHE A 149 1.57 2.48 19.30
N ALA A 150 1.88 3.01 18.10
CA ALA A 150 3.24 3.31 17.70
C ALA A 150 3.90 4.37 18.60
N ILE A 151 3.19 5.44 18.92
CA ILE A 151 3.68 6.50 19.82
C ILE A 151 3.91 5.95 21.23
N GLU A 152 3.00 5.12 21.75
CA GLU A 152 3.18 4.48 23.06
C GLU A 152 4.43 3.59 23.11
N LYS A 153 4.70 2.81 22.04
CA LYS A 153 5.92 2.00 21.93
C LYS A 153 7.19 2.85 21.91
N ILE A 154 7.18 3.96 21.18
CA ILE A 154 8.30 4.92 21.16
C ILE A 154 8.52 5.52 22.55
N ALA A 155 7.45 5.98 23.22
CA ALA A 155 7.52 6.59 24.54
C ALA A 155 8.12 5.64 25.59
N ARG A 156 7.81 4.34 25.50
CA ARG A 156 8.36 3.31 26.39
C ARG A 156 9.81 2.91 26.07
N LYS A 157 10.37 3.38 24.96
CA LYS A 157 11.71 3.03 24.47
C LYS A 157 11.92 1.52 24.32
N GLU A 158 10.85 0.79 24.01
CA GLU A 158 10.93 -0.64 23.69
C GLU A 158 11.56 -0.80 22.30
N PRO A 159 12.54 -1.70 22.11
CA PRO A 159 13.11 -1.94 20.79
C PRO A 159 12.08 -2.66 19.90
N TRP A 160 11.82 -2.12 18.72
CA TRP A 160 10.96 -2.75 17.71
C TRP A 160 11.50 -2.48 16.31
N PHE A 161 11.22 -3.42 15.39
CA PHE A 161 11.54 -3.29 13.97
C PHE A 161 10.27 -3.13 13.11
N VAL A 162 9.21 -3.87 13.46
CA VAL A 162 7.88 -3.81 12.84
C VAL A 162 6.83 -3.91 13.94
N LEU A 163 5.71 -3.19 13.77
CA LEU A 163 4.51 -3.31 14.59
C LEU A 163 3.43 -4.00 13.75
N ASP A 164 2.85 -5.06 14.29
CA ASP A 164 1.81 -5.84 13.64
C ASP A 164 0.44 -5.51 14.26
N PHE A 165 -0.56 -5.34 13.40
CA PHE A 165 -1.94 -5.00 13.77
C PHE A 165 -2.95 -6.07 13.32
N CYS A 166 -2.49 -7.14 12.64
CA CYS A 166 -3.29 -8.25 12.18
C CYS A 166 -2.91 -9.55 12.93
N GLN A 167 -3.90 -10.37 13.29
CA GLN A 167 -3.63 -11.66 13.95
C GLN A 167 -3.02 -12.71 12.98
N LEU A 168 -3.10 -12.48 11.67
CA LEU A 168 -2.65 -13.42 10.63
C LEU A 168 -1.17 -13.26 10.26
N GLY A 169 -0.44 -12.34 10.90
CA GLY A 169 0.95 -12.02 10.58
C GLY A 169 1.07 -11.04 9.41
N PHE A 170 2.18 -11.10 8.67
CA PHE A 170 2.53 -10.23 7.50
C PHE A 170 1.61 -10.42 6.27
N ILE A 171 0.34 -10.75 6.48
CA ILE A 171 -0.70 -11.03 5.48
C ILE A 171 -1.91 -10.11 5.77
N GLY A 172 -1.64 -8.82 6.00
CA GLY A 172 -2.66 -7.82 6.35
C GLY A 172 -2.10 -6.60 7.06
#